data_AF-A0A9E2FB42-F1
#
_entry.id   AF-A0A9E2FB42-F1
#
_cell.length_a   1.000
_cell.length_b   1.000
_cell.length_c   1.000
_cell.angle_alpha   90.00
_cell.angle_beta   90.00
_cell.angle_gamma   90.00
#
_symmetry.space_group_name_H-M   'P 1'
#
loop_
_entity.id
_entity.type
_entity.pdbx_description
1 polymer ?
#
loop_
_entity_poly.entity_id
_entity_poly.type
_entity_poly.pdbx_seq_one_letter_code
_entity_poly.pdbx_strand_id
1 'polypeptide(L)'
;MFNFFKKSPPKSDFKPSLASVSATPSSTQQHGNSRRELIRVVLKDTLRLHGIPLGWLACEVIVIRRASNAEEVHIQLVITKWNEQLLRYAPALQQQLLLGLDRFDPSVDHSSYVVSWRFSSDCGCPFPMMPPPTFWTKSAAAAPAPAEEPVSVLDRRHSRRPPKPTGSTAATSPPADDGAGDFSPTQISPLH
;
A
#
# COMPACT_ATOMS: atom_id res chain seq x y z
N MET A 1 -47.04 -2.62 -40.67
CA MET A 1 -48.43 -2.94 -40.28
C MET A 1 -48.38 -4.08 -39.28
N PHE A 2 -48.61 -3.76 -38.00
CA PHE A 2 -48.67 -4.72 -36.91
C PHE A 2 -50.12 -5.15 -36.74
N ASN A 3 -50.40 -6.46 -36.69
CA ASN A 3 -51.64 -6.99 -36.13
C ASN A 3 -51.45 -8.41 -35.57
N PHE A 4 -51.72 -8.48 -34.26
CA PHE A 4 -52.46 -9.51 -33.51
C PHE A 4 -52.24 -11.00 -33.79
N PHE A 5 -51.62 -11.68 -32.82
CA PHE A 5 -52.21 -12.90 -32.27
C PHE A 5 -52.18 -12.88 -30.74
N LYS A 6 -53.34 -12.52 -30.19
CA LYS A 6 -53.76 -12.71 -28.81
C LYS A 6 -54.09 -14.21 -28.63
N LYS A 7 -53.30 -14.94 -27.85
CA LYS A 7 -53.65 -16.27 -27.35
C LYS A 7 -53.40 -16.32 -25.84
N SER A 8 -54.49 -16.43 -25.09
CA SER A 8 -54.48 -16.66 -23.65
C SER A 8 -54.09 -18.11 -23.35
N PRO A 9 -53.16 -18.39 -22.41
CA PRO A 9 -53.02 -19.71 -21.84
C PRO A 9 -54.00 -19.95 -20.67
N PRO A 10 -54.38 -21.21 -20.40
CA PRO A 10 -55.35 -21.58 -19.38
C PRO A 10 -54.78 -21.49 -17.95
N LYS A 11 -55.67 -21.17 -17.00
CA LYS A 11 -55.42 -21.21 -15.56
C LYS A 11 -54.99 -22.62 -15.15
N SER A 12 -53.79 -22.73 -14.60
CA SER A 12 -53.34 -23.90 -13.84
C SER A 12 -53.17 -23.47 -12.39
N ASP A 13 -53.95 -24.10 -11.51
CA ASP A 13 -53.82 -23.97 -10.06
C ASP A 13 -52.55 -24.69 -9.60
N PHE A 14 -51.41 -24.03 -9.73
CA PHE A 14 -50.20 -24.38 -8.99
C PHE A 14 -50.21 -23.63 -7.68
N LYS A 15 -50.48 -24.35 -6.57
CA LYS A 15 -50.16 -23.87 -5.22
C LYS A 15 -48.67 -23.49 -5.18
N PRO A 16 -48.30 -22.23 -4.94
CA PRO A 16 -46.93 -21.93 -4.56
C PRO A 16 -46.76 -22.41 -3.13
N SER A 17 -46.15 -23.59 -2.97
CA SER A 17 -45.45 -23.91 -1.73
C SER A 17 -44.41 -22.82 -1.54
N LEU A 18 -44.69 -21.90 -0.62
CA LEU A 18 -43.74 -20.93 -0.10
C LEU A 18 -42.70 -21.71 0.73
N ALA A 19 -41.82 -22.45 0.03
CA ALA A 19 -40.51 -22.72 0.55
C ALA A 19 -39.76 -21.39 0.51
N SER A 20 -39.89 -20.64 1.61
CA SER A 20 -38.95 -19.57 1.94
C SER A 20 -37.57 -20.20 1.93
N VAL A 21 -36.84 -20.03 0.83
CA VAL A 21 -35.39 -20.20 0.82
C VAL A 21 -34.88 -19.07 1.69
N SER A 22 -34.87 -19.30 2.99
CA SER A 22 -34.07 -18.56 3.94
C SER A 22 -32.62 -18.84 3.55
N ALA A 23 -32.13 -18.10 2.56
CA ALA A 23 -30.71 -17.99 2.30
C ALA A 23 -30.15 -17.30 3.54
N THR A 24 -29.71 -18.09 4.52
CA THR A 24 -28.88 -17.59 5.59
C THR A 24 -27.68 -16.93 4.92
N PRO A 25 -27.46 -15.61 5.09
CA PRO A 25 -26.25 -15.01 4.58
C PRO A 25 -25.11 -15.74 5.28
N SER A 26 -24.35 -16.52 4.51
CA SER A 26 -23.17 -17.23 5.00
C SER A 26 -22.35 -16.27 5.87
N SER A 27 -22.02 -16.68 7.10
CA SER A 27 -21.29 -15.85 8.09
C SER A 27 -20.06 -15.15 7.48
N THR A 28 -19.41 -15.82 6.54
CA THR A 28 -18.32 -15.33 5.70
C THR A 28 -18.64 -14.11 4.82
N GLN A 29 -19.87 -13.90 4.37
CA GLN A 29 -20.27 -12.69 3.63
C GLN A 29 -20.52 -11.52 4.59
N GLN A 30 -21.04 -11.80 5.80
CA GLN A 30 -21.25 -10.77 6.81
C GLN A 30 -19.93 -10.17 7.30
N HIS A 31 -18.91 -11.01 7.52
CA HIS A 31 -17.57 -10.56 7.91
C HIS A 31 -16.90 -9.70 6.82
N GLY A 32 -17.11 -10.05 5.53
CA GLY A 32 -16.64 -9.23 4.42
C GLY A 32 -17.33 -7.86 4.36
N ASN A 33 -18.62 -7.80 4.64
CA ASN A 33 -19.38 -6.54 4.64
C ASN A 33 -18.99 -5.63 5.81
N SER A 34 -18.79 -6.17 7.02
CA SER A 34 -18.34 -5.40 8.18
C SER A 34 -16.95 -4.82 7.97
N ARG A 35 -16.02 -5.60 7.39
CA ARG A 35 -14.65 -5.14 7.07
C ARG A 35 -14.65 -4.00 6.05
N ARG A 36 -15.46 -4.12 4.99
CA ARG A 36 -15.62 -3.05 3.98
C ARG A 36 -16.12 -1.76 4.61
N GLU A 37 -17.09 -1.86 5.52
CA GLU A 37 -17.64 -0.68 6.18
C GLU A 37 -16.65 -0.05 7.15
N LEU A 38 -15.91 -0.86 7.91
CA LEU A 38 -14.82 -0.38 8.75
C LEU A 38 -13.83 0.45 7.93
N ILE A 39 -13.36 -0.08 6.79
CA ILE A 39 -12.41 0.63 5.92
C ILE A 39 -12.96 1.98 5.46
N ARG A 40 -14.25 2.04 5.07
CA ARG A 40 -14.88 3.30 4.68
C ARG A 40 -14.97 4.29 5.83
N VAL A 41 -15.30 3.81 7.02
CA VAL A 41 -15.39 4.65 8.23
C VAL A 41 -14.03 5.21 8.60
N VAL A 42 -12.99 4.37 8.64
CA VAL A 42 -11.61 4.80 8.95
C VAL A 42 -11.10 5.79 7.92
N LEU A 43 -11.34 5.55 6.63
CA LEU A 43 -10.98 6.52 5.59
C LEU A 43 -11.71 7.85 5.79
N LYS A 44 -13.03 7.82 6.02
CA LYS A 44 -13.84 9.03 6.24
C LYS A 44 -13.35 9.81 7.46
N ASP A 45 -12.98 9.13 8.54
CA ASP A 45 -12.42 9.77 9.72
C ASP A 45 -11.03 10.37 9.44
N THR A 46 -10.16 9.64 8.74
CA THR A 46 -8.84 10.12 8.30
C THR A 46 -8.96 11.39 7.45
N LEU A 47 -9.87 11.40 6.47
CA LEU A 47 -10.12 12.57 5.63
C LEU A 47 -10.62 13.75 6.47
N ARG A 48 -11.52 13.51 7.44
CA ARG A 48 -12.04 14.54 8.34
C ARG A 48 -10.94 15.13 9.24
N LEU A 49 -10.06 14.29 9.79
CA LEU A 49 -8.95 14.72 10.64
C LEU A 49 -7.96 15.63 9.90
N HIS A 50 -7.74 15.39 8.61
CA HIS A 50 -6.83 16.18 7.78
C HIS A 50 -7.53 17.30 6.98
N GLY A 51 -8.84 17.50 7.18
CA GLY A 51 -9.60 18.56 6.49
C GLY A 51 -9.78 18.33 4.98
N ILE A 52 -9.68 17.09 4.51
CA ILE A 52 -9.85 16.74 3.10
C ILE A 52 -11.34 16.54 2.79
N PRO A 53 -11.90 17.20 1.77
CA PRO A 53 -13.30 17.03 1.43
C PRO A 53 -13.63 15.60 0.97
N LEU A 54 -14.67 15.00 1.56
CA LEU A 54 -15.10 13.62 1.25
C LEU A 54 -15.48 13.40 -0.22
N GLY A 55 -15.89 14.46 -0.92
CA GLY A 55 -16.25 14.39 -2.34
C GLY A 55 -15.05 14.36 -3.30
N TRP A 56 -13.81 14.43 -2.82
CA TRP A 56 -12.60 14.38 -3.66
C TRP A 56 -12.05 12.97 -3.84
N LEU A 57 -12.46 12.04 -2.98
CA LEU A 57 -11.88 10.71 -2.89
C LEU A 57 -12.99 9.69 -2.55
N ALA A 58 -13.21 8.75 -3.45
CA ALA A 58 -14.12 7.63 -3.25
C ALA A 58 -13.34 6.35 -2.89
N CYS A 59 -14.02 5.41 -2.24
CA CYS A 59 -13.39 4.18 -1.74
C CYS A 59 -14.19 2.95 -2.17
N GLU A 60 -13.54 2.11 -2.95
CA GLU A 60 -14.05 0.82 -3.37
C GLU A 60 -13.20 -0.27 -2.73
N VAL A 61 -13.84 -1.16 -1.98
CA VAL A 61 -13.15 -2.26 -1.30
C VAL A 61 -13.59 -3.56 -1.95
N ILE A 62 -12.62 -4.33 -2.46
CA ILE A 62 -12.81 -5.62 -3.12
C ILE A 62 -12.13 -6.67 -2.26
N VAL A 63 -12.90 -7.67 -1.82
CA VAL A 63 -12.35 -8.81 -1.06
C VAL A 63 -12.26 -9.98 -2.01
N ILE A 64 -11.03 -10.46 -2.26
CA ILE A 64 -10.75 -11.60 -3.13
C ILE A 64 -10.37 -12.78 -2.23
N ARG A 65 -11.05 -13.91 -2.42
CA ARG A 65 -10.67 -15.16 -1.77
C ARG A 65 -9.78 -15.96 -2.70
N ARG A 66 -8.56 -16.24 -2.26
CA ARG A 66 -7.64 -17.13 -2.99
C ARG A 66 -7.90 -18.59 -2.60
N ALA A 67 -7.63 -19.51 -3.53
CA ALA A 67 -7.79 -20.95 -3.31
C ALA A 67 -6.98 -21.49 -2.11
N SER A 68 -5.94 -20.78 -1.68
CA SER A 68 -5.08 -21.10 -0.52
C SER A 68 -5.64 -20.64 0.83
N ASN A 69 -6.93 -20.33 0.92
CA ASN A 69 -7.60 -19.81 2.14
C ASN A 69 -7.05 -18.45 2.64
N ALA A 70 -6.25 -17.76 1.81
CA ALA A 70 -5.83 -16.39 2.06
C ALA A 70 -6.89 -15.43 1.51
N GLU A 71 -7.42 -14.56 2.36
CA GLU A 71 -8.26 -13.43 1.94
C GLU A 71 -7.35 -12.25 1.63
N GLU A 72 -7.42 -11.73 0.41
CA GLU A 72 -6.71 -10.53 -0.01
C GLU A 72 -7.72 -9.40 -0.14
N VAL A 73 -7.45 -8.27 0.52
CA VAL A 73 -8.34 -7.11 0.50
C VAL A 73 -7.69 -6.03 -0.35
N HIS A 74 -8.35 -5.68 -1.45
CA HIS A 74 -7.94 -4.58 -2.32
C HIS A 74 -8.75 -3.34 -1.96
N ILE A 75 -8.06 -2.29 -1.55
CA ILE A 75 -8.63 -0.98 -1.29
C ILE A 75 -8.30 -0.11 -2.51
N GLN A 76 -9.31 0.26 -3.28
CA GLN A 76 -9.17 1.20 -4.40
C GLN A 76 -9.61 2.59 -3.95
N LEU A 77 -8.64 3.49 -3.90
CA LEU A 77 -8.83 4.91 -3.64
C LEU A 77 -9.00 5.62 -4.99
N VAL A 78 -10.22 6.10 -5.25
CA VAL A 78 -10.58 6.74 -6.52
C VAL A 78 -10.60 8.24 -6.34
N ILE A 79 -9.72 8.95 -7.03
CA ILE A 79 -9.67 10.41 -7.03
C ILE A 79 -10.77 10.92 -7.96
N THR A 80 -11.79 11.53 -7.37
CA THR A 80 -12.95 12.11 -8.09
C THR A 80 -12.74 13.58 -8.40
N LYS A 81 -11.83 14.27 -7.71
CA LYS A 81 -11.46 15.65 -8.03
C LYS A 81 -9.94 15.82 -8.00
N TRP A 82 -9.40 16.36 -9.07
CA TRP A 82 -7.99 16.65 -9.20
C TRP A 82 -7.56 17.75 -8.23
N ASN A 83 -6.50 17.47 -7.48
CA ASN A 83 -5.81 18.43 -6.65
C ASN A 83 -4.35 18.01 -6.48
N GLU A 84 -3.41 18.90 -6.80
CA GLU A 84 -1.98 18.60 -6.74
C GLU A 84 -1.48 18.37 -5.32
N GLN A 85 -2.04 19.07 -4.32
CA GLN A 85 -1.66 18.88 -2.91
C GLN A 85 -2.11 17.51 -2.40
N LEU A 86 -3.34 17.09 -2.74
CA LEU A 86 -3.83 15.76 -2.41
C LEU A 86 -2.93 14.67 -2.99
N LEU A 87 -2.51 14.83 -4.25
CA LEU A 87 -1.62 13.88 -4.91
C LEU A 87 -0.22 13.86 -4.32
N ARG A 88 0.31 15.04 -3.98
CA ARG A 88 1.61 15.17 -3.33
C ARG A 88 1.67 14.45 -1.98
N TYR A 89 0.56 14.47 -1.23
CA TYR A 89 0.46 13.81 0.07
C TYR A 89 -0.27 12.45 0.03
N ALA A 90 -0.55 11.91 -1.16
CA ALA A 90 -1.25 10.63 -1.30
C ALA A 90 -0.55 9.47 -0.54
N PRO A 91 0.80 9.31 -0.59
CA PRO A 91 1.46 8.26 0.19
C PRO A 91 1.29 8.44 1.70
N ALA A 92 1.34 9.67 2.20
CA ALA A 92 1.14 9.96 3.61
C ALA A 92 -0.30 9.65 4.05
N LEU A 93 -1.29 10.02 3.23
CA LEU A 93 -2.69 9.68 3.48
C LEU A 93 -2.91 8.17 3.53
N GLN A 94 -2.32 7.43 2.59
CA GLN A 94 -2.38 5.97 2.59
C GLN A 94 -1.80 5.38 3.87
N GLN A 95 -0.66 5.88 4.35
CA GLN A 95 -0.07 5.43 5.62
C GLN A 95 -0.99 5.72 6.81
N GLN A 96 -1.59 6.91 6.87
CA GLN A 96 -2.55 7.26 7.93
C GLN A 96 -3.78 6.36 7.92
N LEU A 97 -4.28 5.99 6.74
CA LEU A 97 -5.38 5.03 6.61
C LEU A 97 -4.98 3.66 7.19
N LEU A 98 -3.81 3.14 6.85
CA LEU A 98 -3.33 1.85 7.35
C LEU A 98 -3.13 1.86 8.87
N LEU A 99 -2.50 2.91 9.41
CA LEU A 99 -2.37 3.10 10.86
C LEU A 99 -3.73 3.20 11.56
N GLY A 100 -4.69 3.86 10.91
CA GLY A 100 -6.07 3.90 11.38
C GLY A 100 -6.69 2.50 11.43
N LEU A 101 -6.52 1.70 10.38
CA LEU A 101 -7.02 0.32 10.32
C LEU A 101 -6.42 -0.55 11.42
N ASP A 102 -5.11 -0.49 11.63
CA ASP A 102 -4.42 -1.20 12.71
C ASP A 102 -4.96 -0.81 14.10
N ARG A 103 -5.32 0.47 14.30
CA ARG A 103 -5.88 0.95 15.55
C ARG A 103 -7.31 0.45 15.79
N PHE A 104 -8.13 0.39 14.76
CA PHE A 104 -9.54 0.04 14.88
C PHE A 104 -9.79 -1.48 14.86
N ASP A 105 -8.97 -2.25 14.17
CA ASP A 105 -9.07 -3.72 14.12
C ASP A 105 -7.69 -4.39 14.30
N PRO A 106 -7.12 -4.38 15.52
CA PRO A 106 -5.81 -4.98 15.77
C PRO A 106 -5.82 -6.52 15.67
N SER A 107 -6.98 -7.14 15.45
CA SER A 107 -7.12 -8.60 15.39
C SER A 107 -6.80 -9.18 14.01
N VAL A 108 -6.79 -8.33 12.98
CA VAL A 108 -6.58 -8.71 11.58
C VAL A 108 -5.16 -8.32 11.15
N ASP A 109 -4.51 -9.23 10.41
CA ASP A 109 -3.25 -8.91 9.76
C ASP A 109 -3.48 -8.09 8.49
N HIS A 110 -3.29 -6.77 8.61
CA HIS A 110 -3.42 -5.81 7.52
C HIS A 110 -2.27 -5.85 6.51
N SER A 111 -1.24 -6.68 6.71
CA SER A 111 -0.14 -6.83 5.74
C SER A 111 -0.60 -7.35 4.37
N SER A 112 -1.74 -8.05 4.34
CA SER A 112 -2.40 -8.57 3.14
C SER A 112 -3.18 -7.52 2.34
N TYR A 113 -3.25 -6.27 2.81
CA TYR A 113 -4.04 -5.23 2.18
C TYR A 113 -3.27 -4.59 1.02
N VAL A 114 -3.90 -4.57 -0.15
CA VAL A 114 -3.36 -3.93 -1.33
C VAL A 114 -4.10 -2.62 -1.55
N VAL A 115 -3.41 -1.49 -1.35
CA VAL A 115 -3.97 -0.17 -1.65
C VAL A 115 -3.57 0.23 -3.07
N SER A 116 -4.57 0.62 -3.86
CA SER A 116 -4.40 1.07 -5.24
C SER A 116 -5.04 2.44 -5.44
N TRP A 117 -4.42 3.27 -6.27
CA TRP A 117 -4.91 4.60 -6.61
C TRP A 117 -5.45 4.61 -8.03
N ARG A 118 -6.66 5.15 -8.19
CA ARG A 118 -7.32 5.30 -9.49
C ARG A 118 -7.80 6.72 -9.65
N PHE A 119 -7.92 7.15 -10.89
CA PHE A 119 -8.48 8.45 -11.24
C PHE A 119 -9.83 8.22 -11.89
N SER A 120 -10.83 8.99 -11.46
CA SER A 120 -12.12 9.03 -12.16
C SER A 120 -11.94 9.70 -13.52
N SER A 121 -12.73 9.28 -14.52
CA SER A 121 -12.70 9.87 -15.86
C SER A 121 -13.06 11.35 -15.88
N ASP A 122 -13.85 11.78 -14.89
CA ASP A 122 -14.33 13.15 -14.68
C ASP A 122 -13.54 13.91 -13.60
N CYS A 123 -12.35 13.42 -13.20
CA CYS A 123 -11.59 14.06 -12.12
C CYS A 123 -11.08 15.48 -12.43
N GLY A 124 -11.16 15.93 -13.68
CA GLY A 124 -10.78 17.29 -14.08
C GLY A 124 -9.27 17.54 -14.10
N CYS A 125 -8.47 16.51 -14.40
CA CYS A 125 -7.03 16.65 -14.57
C CYS A 125 -6.70 17.66 -15.70
N PRO A 126 -5.88 18.71 -15.44
CA PRO A 126 -5.54 19.73 -16.43
C PRO A 126 -4.43 19.31 -17.40
N PHE A 127 -3.92 18.08 -17.27
CA PHE A 127 -2.79 17.56 -18.06
C PHE A 127 -3.28 16.52 -19.09
N PRO A 128 -3.73 16.94 -20.29
CA PRO A 128 -4.24 16.03 -21.31
C PRO A 128 -3.13 15.30 -22.09
N MET A 129 -1.89 15.80 -22.05
CA MET A 129 -0.76 15.25 -22.78
C MET A 129 0.39 14.92 -21.83
N MET A 130 1.06 13.80 -22.11
CA MET A 130 2.25 13.41 -21.37
C MET A 130 3.42 14.35 -21.70
N PRO A 131 4.17 14.81 -20.69
CA PRO A 131 5.34 15.62 -20.92
C PRO A 131 6.43 14.81 -21.64
N PRO A 132 7.32 15.47 -22.40
CA PRO A 132 8.43 14.80 -23.07
C PRO A 132 9.38 14.16 -22.05
N PRO A 133 10.12 13.08 -22.40
CA PRO A 133 10.98 12.35 -21.46
C PRO A 133 12.00 13.23 -20.73
N THR A 134 12.50 14.27 -21.40
CA THR A 134 13.44 15.25 -20.85
C THR A 134 12.89 16.04 -19.65
N PHE A 135 11.57 16.09 -19.48
CA PHE A 135 10.93 16.74 -18.33
C PHE A 135 11.33 16.06 -17.01
N TRP A 136 11.43 14.73 -17.00
CA TRP A 136 11.73 13.95 -15.80
C TRP A 136 13.20 14.02 -15.38
N THR A 137 14.12 14.11 -16.35
CA THR A 137 15.57 14.09 -16.09
C THR A 137 16.14 15.44 -15.67
N LYS A 138 15.48 16.56 -16.03
CA LYS A 138 15.94 17.93 -15.66
C LYS A 138 16.01 18.18 -14.15
N SER A 139 15.13 17.55 -13.37
CA SER A 139 15.10 17.72 -11.91
C SER A 139 16.18 16.88 -11.19
N ALA A 140 16.55 15.72 -11.76
CA ALA A 140 17.55 14.83 -11.16
C ALA A 140 18.99 15.39 -11.24
N ALA A 141 19.28 16.25 -12.21
CA ALA A 141 20.60 16.86 -12.38
C ALA A 141 20.88 18.05 -11.44
N ALA A 142 19.89 18.51 -10.67
CA ALA A 142 20.01 19.67 -9.78
C ALA A 142 20.31 19.30 -8.31
N ALA A 143 20.42 18.01 -7.97
CA ALA A 143 20.97 17.60 -6.68
C ALA A 143 22.49 17.86 -6.72
N PRO A 144 23.04 18.78 -5.90
CA PRO A 144 24.48 18.92 -5.79
C PRO A 144 24.99 17.60 -5.24
N ALA A 145 25.82 16.89 -6.01
CA ALA A 145 26.71 15.90 -5.43
C ALA A 145 27.46 16.62 -4.29
N PRO A 146 27.52 16.07 -3.07
CA PRO A 146 28.43 16.62 -2.08
C PRO A 146 29.80 16.63 -2.75
N ALA A 147 30.39 17.82 -2.91
CA ALA A 147 31.76 17.93 -3.33
C ALA A 147 32.55 17.06 -2.35
N GLU A 148 33.12 15.95 -2.84
CA GLU A 148 34.16 15.23 -2.13
C GLU A 148 35.30 16.22 -1.96
N GLU A 149 35.32 16.96 -0.84
CA GLU A 149 36.52 17.60 -0.39
C GLU A 149 37.52 16.48 -0.13
N PRO A 150 38.64 16.40 -0.86
CA PRO A 150 39.65 15.39 -0.60
C PRO A 150 40.14 15.62 0.82
N VAL A 151 39.83 14.68 1.71
CA VAL A 151 40.27 14.71 3.10
C VAL A 151 41.79 14.82 3.09
N SER A 152 42.32 16.01 3.38
CA SER A 152 43.75 16.24 3.43
C SER A 152 44.33 15.40 4.56
N VAL A 153 45.09 14.37 4.18
CA VAL A 153 45.73 13.39 5.08
C VAL A 153 46.65 14.05 6.12
N LEU A 154 46.97 15.34 5.95
CA LEU A 154 47.87 16.08 6.83
C LEU A 154 47.21 16.60 8.13
N ASP A 155 45.88 16.68 8.22
CA ASP A 155 45.21 17.17 9.45
C ASP A 155 45.17 16.15 10.59
N ARG A 156 45.56 14.90 10.32
CA ARG A 156 45.62 13.84 11.35
C ARG A 156 46.74 14.04 12.37
N ARG A 157 47.71 14.94 12.12
CA ARG A 157 48.85 15.17 13.01
C ARG A 157 48.64 16.23 14.10
N HIS A 158 47.55 17.01 14.05
CA HIS A 158 47.33 18.09 15.01
C HIS A 158 46.24 17.82 16.06
N SER A 159 45.51 16.71 15.98
CA SER A 159 44.61 16.32 17.07
C SER A 159 45.38 15.74 18.24
N ARG A 160 45.32 16.42 19.39
CA ARG A 160 45.88 15.97 20.67
C ARG A 160 45.31 14.60 21.05
N ARG A 161 46.23 13.67 21.34
CA ARG A 161 45.94 12.32 21.84
C ARG A 161 45.15 12.40 23.17
N PRO A 162 44.02 11.70 23.33
CA PRO A 162 43.36 11.60 24.64
C PRO A 162 44.26 10.82 25.63
N PRO A 163 44.22 11.18 26.93
CA PRO A 163 45.09 10.57 27.93
C PRO A 163 44.76 9.09 28.19
N LYS A 164 45.81 8.34 28.46
CA LYS A 164 45.89 6.90 28.69
C LYS A 164 45.22 6.53 30.03
N PRO A 165 44.27 5.56 30.09
CA PRO A 165 43.86 4.97 31.36
C PRO A 165 44.95 4.02 31.87
N THR A 166 45.38 4.23 33.10
CA THR A 166 46.32 3.40 33.87
C THR A 166 45.57 2.48 34.85
N GLY A 167 45.96 1.20 34.87
CA GLY A 167 45.58 0.17 35.87
C GLY A 167 44.92 -1.05 35.21
N SER A 168 45.64 -2.07 34.71
CA SER A 168 46.35 -3.17 35.41
C SER A 168 45.37 -4.04 36.22
N THR A 169 45.25 -5.37 36.16
CA THR A 169 45.91 -6.53 35.50
C THR A 169 45.01 -7.72 35.93
N ALA A 170 44.76 -8.76 35.13
CA ALA A 170 45.52 -10.00 35.23
C ALA A 170 45.16 -10.99 34.10
N ALA A 171 46.19 -11.73 33.71
CA ALA A 171 46.27 -12.69 32.62
C ALA A 171 45.36 -13.92 32.76
N THR A 172 44.98 -14.51 31.62
CA THR A 172 45.42 -15.85 31.20
C THR A 172 45.15 -16.02 29.69
N SER A 173 46.15 -16.50 28.95
CA SER A 173 46.18 -16.69 27.49
C SER A 173 45.92 -18.18 27.09
N PRO A 174 46.04 -18.60 25.81
CA PRO A 174 44.97 -19.06 24.91
C PRO A 174 45.05 -20.58 24.55
N PRO A 175 44.23 -21.10 23.61
CA PRO A 175 44.66 -21.22 22.20
C PRO A 175 43.53 -20.84 21.21
N ALA A 176 43.78 -20.03 20.17
CA ALA A 176 44.25 -20.44 18.83
C ALA A 176 43.38 -21.50 18.16
N ASP A 177 42.50 -21.06 17.24
CA ASP A 177 42.33 -21.76 15.97
C ASP A 177 41.92 -20.78 14.85
N ASP A 178 42.58 -20.96 13.72
CA ASP A 178 42.51 -20.22 12.47
C ASP A 178 41.23 -20.55 11.69
N GLY A 179 40.73 -19.60 10.89
CA GLY A 179 39.59 -19.88 10.02
C GLY A 179 39.26 -18.72 9.10
N ALA A 180 40.19 -18.42 8.19
CA ALA A 180 40.00 -17.58 7.03
C ALA A 180 38.82 -18.02 6.14
N GLY A 181 38.23 -17.06 5.43
CA GLY A 181 37.80 -17.28 4.04
C GLY A 181 36.30 -17.38 3.76
N ASP A 182 35.88 -16.49 2.86
CA ASP A 182 34.94 -16.77 1.76
C ASP A 182 33.48 -16.29 1.91
N PHE A 183 33.32 -14.97 1.81
CA PHE A 183 32.16 -14.40 1.13
C PHE A 183 32.22 -14.75 -0.37
N SER A 184 31.30 -15.58 -0.86
CA SER A 184 31.12 -15.83 -2.29
C SER A 184 30.15 -14.80 -2.91
N PRO A 185 30.53 -14.05 -3.97
CA PRO A 185 29.61 -13.19 -4.73
C PRO A 185 28.72 -14.00 -5.69
N THR A 186 27.46 -13.58 -5.82
CA THR A 186 26.42 -14.16 -6.69
C THR A 186 26.86 -14.26 -8.15
N GLN A 187 26.90 -15.49 -8.71
CA GLN A 187 27.05 -15.70 -10.15
C GLN A 187 25.72 -15.51 -10.88
N ILE A 188 25.75 -14.70 -11.94
CA ILE A 188 24.64 -14.48 -12.87
C ILE A 188 24.85 -15.47 -14.03
N SER A 189 23.89 -16.38 -14.25
CA SER A 189 23.93 -17.31 -15.38
C SER A 189 23.40 -16.63 -16.66
N PRO A 190 24.06 -16.79 -17.82
CA PRO A 190 23.52 -16.37 -19.10
C PRO A 190 22.56 -17.44 -19.66
N LEU A 191 21.39 -16.99 -20.12
CA LEU A 191 20.42 -17.77 -20.89
C LEU A 191 21.01 -18.12 -22.27
N HIS A 192 20.83 -19.36 -22.69
CA HIS A 192 21.11 -19.82 -24.05
C HIS A 192 19.85 -20.43 -24.67
#